data_AF-A0A952RJT1-F1
#
_entry.id   AF-A0A952RJT1-F1
#
_cell.length_a   1.000
_cell.length_b   1.000
_cell.length_c   1.000
_cell.angle_alpha   90.00
_cell.angle_beta   90.00
_cell.angle_gamma   90.00
#
_symmetry.space_group_name_H-M   'P 1'
#
loop_
_entity.id
_entity.type
_entity.pdbx_description
1 polymer ?
#
loop_
_entity_poly.entity_id
_entity_poly.type
_entity_poly.pdbx_seq_one_letter_code
_entity_poly.pdbx_strand_id
1 'polypeptide(L)'
;MRAGLPGAFAYDAVARGVARAREAGVAMQDLLAGAFSASWLVNGGTPSPIFRRWLTPPLVEVWTEIAETLANESWSSLEAADRTTIGSALGALMIEGQGVGPVSKALAVLAPAAVPLMPDAALSFATAGATRVQNADAQTAGAAAFAPMMDWFSAQVAAGEKELAEVAAGSRSLLPAQVLDRALWFDSAGYMYFKGWYWLKDGDREGVAKIAAAYEGATRSNAIDLASDAVPAAFRDEALRALDG
;
A
#
# COMPACT_ATOMS: atom_id res chain seq x y z
N MET A 1 1.23 -17.15 12.97
CA MET A 1 0.50 -15.89 12.70
C MET A 1 0.47 -15.51 11.20
N ARG A 2 1.20 -16.21 10.31
CA ARG A 2 1.49 -15.81 8.91
C ARG A 2 0.42 -16.13 7.83
N ALA A 3 -0.81 -16.48 8.20
CA ALA A 3 -1.89 -16.79 7.25
C ALA A 3 -3.09 -15.83 7.31
N GLY A 4 -3.02 -14.81 8.18
CA GLY A 4 -4.12 -13.88 8.45
C GLY A 4 -3.66 -12.43 8.38
N LEU A 5 -2.86 -12.07 7.37
CA LEU A 5 -2.61 -10.66 7.10
C LEU A 5 -3.98 -10.00 6.88
N PRO A 6 -4.32 -8.97 7.65
CA PRO A 6 -5.55 -8.24 7.39
C PRO A 6 -5.50 -7.63 5.99
N GLY A 7 -6.57 -7.82 5.21
CA GLY A 7 -6.51 -7.45 3.81
C GLY A 7 -7.79 -7.67 3.03
N ALA A 8 -7.87 -6.98 1.90
CA ALA A 8 -8.99 -6.97 0.98
C ALA A 8 -9.00 -8.23 0.10
N PHE A 9 -9.45 -9.36 0.67
CA PHE A 9 -9.51 -10.66 -0.02
C PHE A 9 -10.14 -10.58 -1.42
N ALA A 10 -11.24 -9.82 -1.55
CA ALA A 10 -11.92 -9.63 -2.83
C ALA A 10 -11.05 -8.88 -3.84
N TYR A 11 -10.32 -7.86 -3.40
CA TYR A 11 -9.36 -7.12 -4.23
C TYR A 11 -8.24 -8.05 -4.74
N ASP A 12 -7.67 -8.87 -3.85
CA ASP A 12 -6.60 -9.84 -4.20
C ASP A 12 -7.10 -10.95 -5.13
N ALA A 13 -8.36 -11.36 -4.99
CA ALA A 13 -9.00 -12.28 -5.93
C ALA A 13 -9.14 -11.64 -7.33
N VAL A 14 -9.52 -10.37 -7.42
CA VAL A 14 -9.61 -9.67 -8.70
C VAL A 14 -8.23 -9.48 -9.34
N ALA A 15 -7.21 -9.04 -8.58
CA ALA A 15 -5.84 -8.89 -9.08
C ALA A 15 -5.31 -10.21 -9.69
N ARG A 16 -5.55 -11.34 -9.02
CA ARG A 16 -5.22 -12.67 -9.59
C ARG A 16 -6.02 -13.00 -10.84
N GLY A 17 -7.31 -12.67 -10.88
CA GLY A 17 -8.16 -12.87 -12.05
C GLY A 17 -7.65 -12.07 -13.27
N VAL A 18 -7.28 -10.81 -13.04
CA VAL A 18 -6.69 -9.92 -14.05
C VAL A 18 -5.35 -10.46 -14.55
N ALA A 19 -4.46 -10.90 -13.65
CA ALA A 19 -3.19 -11.51 -14.04
C ALA A 19 -3.39 -12.75 -14.93
N ARG A 20 -4.31 -13.65 -14.57
CA ARG A 20 -4.64 -14.84 -15.38
C ARG A 20 -5.26 -14.47 -16.74
N ALA A 21 -6.12 -13.46 -16.79
CA ALA A 21 -6.70 -13.00 -18.04
C ALA A 21 -5.62 -12.44 -18.98
N ARG A 22 -4.67 -11.68 -18.44
CA ARG A 22 -3.51 -11.20 -19.19
C ARG A 22 -2.63 -12.35 -19.70
N GLU A 23 -2.32 -13.33 -18.86
CA GLU A 23 -1.58 -14.55 -19.27
C GLU A 23 -2.30 -15.32 -20.38
N ALA A 24 -3.63 -15.25 -20.43
CA ALA A 24 -4.46 -15.81 -21.50
C ALA A 24 -4.53 -14.93 -22.76
N GLY A 25 -3.82 -13.80 -22.81
CA GLY A 25 -3.75 -12.92 -23.97
C GLY A 25 -4.85 -11.85 -24.07
N VAL A 26 -5.61 -11.61 -22.99
CA VAL A 26 -6.55 -10.48 -22.94
C VAL A 26 -5.75 -9.17 -22.95
N ALA A 27 -6.12 -8.25 -23.84
CA ALA A 27 -5.44 -6.97 -23.98
C ALA A 27 -5.55 -6.12 -22.70
N MET A 28 -4.49 -5.37 -22.36
CA MET A 28 -4.46 -4.56 -21.13
C MET A 28 -5.63 -3.57 -21.08
N GLN A 29 -5.98 -2.96 -22.22
CA GLN A 29 -7.10 -2.04 -22.34
C GLN A 29 -8.43 -2.66 -21.87
N ASP A 30 -8.68 -3.94 -22.17
CA ASP A 30 -9.89 -4.66 -21.77
C ASP A 30 -9.92 -4.99 -20.26
N LEU A 31 -8.76 -5.01 -19.62
CA LEU A 31 -8.62 -5.28 -18.19
C LEU A 31 -8.86 -4.03 -17.32
N LEU A 32 -8.74 -2.83 -17.90
CA LEU A 32 -8.86 -1.55 -17.18
C LEU A 32 -10.20 -1.40 -16.45
N ALA A 33 -11.31 -1.74 -17.11
CA ALA A 33 -12.64 -1.63 -16.50
C ALA A 33 -12.78 -2.52 -15.24
N GLY A 34 -12.18 -3.71 -15.26
CA GLY A 34 -12.12 -4.60 -14.11
C GLY A 34 -11.26 -4.03 -12.99
N ALA A 35 -10.08 -3.48 -13.32
CA ALA A 35 -9.18 -2.87 -12.36
C ALA A 35 -9.77 -1.62 -11.68
N PHE A 36 -10.43 -0.75 -12.45
CA PHE A 36 -11.09 0.45 -11.92
C PHE A 36 -12.22 0.08 -10.95
N SER A 37 -13.04 -0.91 -11.32
CA SER A 37 -14.11 -1.41 -10.45
C SER A 37 -13.55 -2.02 -9.16
N ALA A 38 -12.44 -2.76 -9.26
CA ALA A 38 -11.79 -3.37 -8.10
C ALA A 38 -11.19 -2.34 -7.13
N SER A 39 -10.80 -1.16 -7.60
CA SER A 39 -10.24 -0.10 -6.75
C SER A 39 -11.18 0.35 -5.61
N TRP A 40 -12.50 0.15 -5.76
CA TRP A 40 -13.48 0.40 -4.69
C TRP A 40 -13.43 -0.62 -3.55
N LEU A 41 -12.85 -1.80 -3.77
CA LEU A 41 -12.72 -2.84 -2.75
C LEU A 41 -11.66 -2.49 -1.67
N VAL A 42 -10.91 -1.40 -1.85
CA VAL A 42 -9.85 -0.93 -0.96
C VAL A 42 -9.98 0.57 -0.69
N ASN A 43 -10.82 0.94 0.28
CA ASN A 43 -11.00 2.32 0.78
C ASN A 43 -11.12 3.35 -0.35
N GLY A 44 -11.92 3.05 -1.38
CA GLY A 44 -12.07 3.85 -2.58
C GLY A 44 -13.15 4.92 -2.45
N GLY A 45 -12.78 6.19 -2.67
CA GLY A 45 -13.71 7.33 -2.73
C GLY A 45 -13.85 7.92 -4.14
N THR A 46 -13.32 7.25 -5.17
CA THR A 46 -13.29 7.75 -6.54
C THR A 46 -14.68 7.68 -7.17
N PRO A 47 -15.27 8.79 -7.63
CA PRO A 47 -16.60 8.78 -8.24
C PRO A 47 -16.61 8.04 -9.58
N SER A 48 -17.70 7.32 -9.88
CA SER A 48 -17.90 6.61 -11.16
C SER A 48 -17.63 7.45 -12.43
N PRO A 49 -18.02 8.75 -12.50
CA PRO A 49 -17.70 9.60 -13.66
C PRO A 49 -16.20 9.70 -13.97
N ILE A 50 -15.32 9.55 -12.97
CA ILE A 50 -13.88 9.55 -13.17
C ILE A 50 -13.43 8.29 -13.91
N PHE A 51 -13.94 7.11 -13.55
CA PHE A 51 -13.60 5.87 -14.26
C PHE A 51 -14.08 5.91 -15.71
N ARG A 52 -15.25 6.49 -15.95
CA ARG A 52 -15.72 6.73 -17.32
C ARG A 52 -14.76 7.63 -18.09
N ARG A 53 -14.25 8.72 -17.47
CA ARG A 53 -13.24 9.61 -18.08
C ARG A 53 -11.93 8.87 -18.36
N TRP A 54 -11.45 8.04 -17.44
CA TRP A 54 -10.23 7.25 -17.64
C TRP A 54 -10.35 6.21 -18.78
N LEU A 55 -11.54 5.71 -19.06
CA LEU A 55 -11.81 4.78 -20.17
C LEU A 55 -12.02 5.49 -21.53
N THR A 56 -11.81 6.80 -21.62
CA THR A 56 -11.92 7.55 -22.88
C THR A 56 -10.56 8.07 -23.35
N PRO A 57 -10.31 8.14 -24.68
CA PRO A 57 -9.10 8.77 -25.21
C PRO A 57 -8.96 10.23 -24.76
N PRO A 58 -7.73 10.71 -24.51
CA PRO A 58 -6.46 9.96 -24.63
C PRO A 58 -6.10 9.16 -23.36
N LEU A 59 -6.88 9.26 -22.27
CA LEU A 59 -6.48 8.71 -20.97
C LEU A 59 -6.43 7.19 -20.93
N VAL A 60 -7.27 6.52 -21.73
CA VAL A 60 -7.24 5.06 -21.83
C VAL A 60 -5.93 4.56 -22.43
N GLU A 61 -5.32 5.31 -23.36
CA GLU A 61 -4.02 5.00 -23.96
C GLU A 61 -2.91 5.17 -22.93
N VAL A 62 -2.95 6.28 -22.19
CA VAL A 62 -2.01 6.55 -21.08
C VAL A 62 -2.08 5.45 -20.02
N TRP A 63 -3.28 5.03 -19.62
CA TRP A 63 -3.47 3.93 -18.69
C TRP A 63 -2.89 2.62 -19.21
N THR A 64 -3.14 2.32 -20.48
CA THR A 64 -2.69 1.08 -21.13
C THR A 64 -1.16 1.02 -21.14
N GLU A 65 -0.50 2.09 -21.60
CA GLU A 65 0.97 2.16 -21.70
C GLU A 65 1.66 2.02 -20.33
N ILE A 66 1.19 2.77 -19.32
CA ILE A 66 1.75 2.69 -17.96
C ILE A 66 1.55 1.29 -17.39
N ALA A 67 0.35 0.72 -17.51
CA ALA A 67 0.03 -0.57 -16.94
C ALA A 67 0.78 -1.71 -17.64
N GLU A 68 0.96 -1.66 -18.96
CA GLU A 68 1.76 -2.63 -19.72
C GLU A 68 3.22 -2.59 -19.31
N THR A 69 3.80 -1.39 -19.20
CA THR A 69 5.19 -1.21 -18.77
C THR A 69 5.41 -1.82 -17.38
N LEU A 70 4.59 -1.42 -16.40
CA LEU A 70 4.72 -1.90 -15.01
C LEU A 70 4.34 -3.38 -14.82
N ALA A 71 3.57 -3.95 -15.76
CA ALA A 71 3.21 -5.36 -15.73
C ALA A 71 4.33 -6.29 -16.23
N ASN A 72 5.19 -5.79 -17.13
CA ASN A 72 6.20 -6.57 -17.82
C ASN A 72 7.62 -6.28 -17.32
N GLU A 73 7.84 -5.11 -16.73
CA GLU A 73 9.16 -4.67 -16.28
C GLU A 73 9.16 -4.33 -14.79
N SER A 74 10.25 -4.68 -14.12
CA SER A 74 10.43 -4.27 -12.73
C SER A 74 10.83 -2.80 -12.68
N TRP A 75 10.25 -2.04 -11.75
CA TRP A 75 10.54 -0.61 -11.59
C TRP A 75 12.04 -0.31 -11.46
N SER A 76 12.77 -1.14 -10.72
CA SER A 76 14.22 -1.00 -10.51
C SER A 76 15.05 -1.21 -11.78
N SER A 77 14.50 -1.89 -12.79
CA SER A 77 15.17 -2.14 -14.08
C SER A 77 14.82 -1.12 -15.16
N LEU A 78 13.79 -0.29 -14.96
CA LEU A 78 13.43 0.77 -15.90
C LEU A 78 14.52 1.83 -15.97
N GLU A 79 14.77 2.35 -17.17
CA GLU A 79 15.65 3.49 -17.38
C GLU A 79 15.07 4.75 -16.73
N ALA A 80 15.93 5.69 -16.35
CA ALA A 80 15.51 6.94 -15.70
C ALA A 80 14.55 7.76 -16.58
N ALA A 81 14.69 7.67 -17.90
CA ALA A 81 13.79 8.31 -18.87
C ALA A 81 12.37 7.74 -18.78
N ASP A 82 12.22 6.42 -18.71
CA ASP A 82 10.91 5.75 -18.65
C ASP A 82 10.19 6.05 -17.33
N ARG A 83 10.93 6.03 -16.21
CA ARG A 83 10.40 6.45 -14.90
C ARG A 83 9.90 7.89 -14.92
N THR A 84 10.62 8.78 -15.62
CA THR A 84 10.22 10.19 -15.81
C THR A 84 8.98 10.32 -16.69
N THR A 85 8.91 9.54 -17.77
CA THR A 85 7.74 9.50 -18.67
C THR A 85 6.50 9.02 -17.92
N ILE A 86 6.59 7.91 -17.18
CA ILE A 86 5.50 7.40 -16.33
C ILE A 86 5.07 8.48 -15.32
N GLY A 87 6.03 9.08 -14.60
CA GLY A 87 5.75 10.14 -13.63
C GLY A 87 4.99 11.32 -14.22
N SER A 88 5.37 11.75 -15.43
CA SER A 88 4.71 12.85 -16.15
C SER A 88 3.31 12.47 -16.61
N ALA A 89 3.15 11.26 -17.14
CA ALA A 89 1.89 10.73 -17.65
C ALA A 89 0.84 10.52 -16.55
N LEU A 90 1.27 10.14 -15.34
CA LEU A 90 0.40 10.04 -14.16
C LEU A 90 -0.31 11.35 -13.83
N GLY A 91 0.29 12.50 -14.13
CA GLY A 91 -0.34 13.81 -13.96
C GLY A 91 -1.68 13.94 -14.68
N ALA A 92 -1.82 13.34 -15.87
CA ALA A 92 -3.07 13.35 -16.64
C ALA A 92 -4.18 12.48 -16.02
N LEU A 93 -3.78 11.49 -15.21
CA LEU A 93 -4.68 10.54 -14.55
C LEU A 93 -5.18 11.05 -13.18
N MET A 94 -4.55 12.07 -12.61
CA MET A 94 -4.92 12.62 -11.31
C MET A 94 -6.35 13.16 -11.29
N ILE A 95 -6.94 13.12 -10.09
CA ILE A 95 -8.30 13.58 -9.82
C ILE A 95 -8.20 14.83 -8.97
N GLU A 96 -8.98 15.86 -9.25
CA GLU A 96 -8.98 17.05 -8.40
C GLU A 96 -9.38 16.67 -6.96
N GLY A 97 -8.56 17.06 -5.99
CA GLY A 97 -8.75 16.71 -4.58
C GLY A 97 -8.44 15.26 -4.21
N GLN A 98 -7.99 14.41 -5.16
CA GLN A 98 -7.43 13.08 -4.86
C GLN A 98 -6.06 12.91 -5.54
N GLY A 99 -5.07 12.54 -4.74
CA GLY A 99 -3.70 12.33 -5.16
C GLY A 99 -3.47 11.02 -5.93
N VAL A 100 -2.28 10.44 -5.75
CA VAL A 100 -1.84 9.21 -6.42
C VAL A 100 -2.58 7.96 -5.94
N GLY A 101 -3.20 8.00 -4.76
CA GLY A 101 -3.89 6.86 -4.14
C GLY A 101 -4.85 6.11 -5.06
N PRO A 102 -5.88 6.76 -5.65
CA PRO A 102 -6.80 6.12 -6.60
C PRO A 102 -6.12 5.46 -7.80
N VAL A 103 -5.10 6.12 -8.35
CA VAL A 103 -4.36 5.61 -9.51
C VAL A 103 -3.54 4.38 -9.13
N SER A 104 -2.82 4.43 -8.00
CA SER A 104 -2.07 3.29 -7.48
C SER A 104 -2.95 2.08 -7.20
N LYS A 105 -4.20 2.27 -6.74
CA LYS A 105 -5.15 1.17 -6.50
C LYS A 105 -5.52 0.42 -7.76
N ALA A 106 -5.73 1.12 -8.88
CA ALA A 106 -6.00 0.44 -10.14
C ALA A 106 -4.72 -0.20 -10.71
N LEU A 107 -3.58 0.51 -10.65
CA LEU A 107 -2.29 -0.04 -11.07
C LEU A 107 -1.88 -1.28 -10.28
N ALA A 108 -2.13 -1.35 -8.97
CA ALA A 108 -1.83 -2.52 -8.14
C ALA A 108 -2.73 -3.73 -8.43
N VAL A 109 -3.87 -3.56 -9.12
CA VAL A 109 -4.63 -4.69 -9.68
C VAL A 109 -3.99 -5.19 -10.98
N LEU A 110 -3.51 -4.27 -11.82
CA LEU A 110 -2.95 -4.55 -13.14
C LEU A 110 -1.51 -5.07 -13.06
N ALA A 111 -0.73 -4.57 -12.11
CA ALA A 111 0.69 -4.87 -11.89
C ALA A 111 0.97 -5.15 -10.39
N PRO A 112 0.34 -6.17 -9.78
CA PRO A 112 0.43 -6.46 -8.34
C PRO A 112 1.83 -6.85 -7.87
N ALA A 113 2.73 -7.24 -8.78
CA ALA A 113 4.12 -7.55 -8.48
C ALA A 113 5.00 -6.29 -8.37
N ALA A 114 4.55 -5.16 -8.90
CA ALA A 114 5.35 -3.95 -9.05
C ALA A 114 4.81 -2.77 -8.26
N VAL A 115 3.49 -2.58 -8.21
CA VAL A 115 2.86 -1.36 -7.70
C VAL A 115 2.21 -1.60 -6.33
N PRO A 116 2.62 -0.87 -5.28
CA PRO A 116 1.92 -0.87 -4.00
C PRO A 116 0.71 0.07 -4.02
N LEU A 117 -0.16 -0.08 -3.03
CA LEU A 117 -1.16 0.92 -2.69
C LEU A 117 -0.47 2.15 -2.08
N MET A 118 -0.89 3.34 -2.48
CA MET A 118 -0.26 4.60 -2.07
C MET A 118 -1.24 5.58 -1.39
N PRO A 119 -1.92 5.19 -0.28
CA PRO A 119 -2.53 6.20 0.59
C PRO A 119 -1.44 7.06 1.24
N ASP A 120 -1.82 8.25 1.72
CA ASP A 120 -0.88 9.21 2.32
C ASP A 120 -0.10 8.61 3.50
N ALA A 121 -0.72 7.67 4.23
CA ALA A 121 -0.08 6.97 5.34
C ALA A 121 1.09 6.08 4.89
N ALA A 122 0.89 5.32 3.82
CA ALA A 122 1.92 4.48 3.25
C ALA A 122 3.06 5.32 2.67
N LEU A 123 2.72 6.40 1.98
CA LEU A 123 3.69 7.34 1.41
C LEU A 123 4.55 7.99 2.52
N SER A 124 3.92 8.54 3.55
CA SER A 124 4.63 9.16 4.68
C SER A 124 5.54 8.16 5.41
N PHE A 125 5.05 6.93 5.62
CA PHE A 125 5.83 5.86 6.22
C PHE A 125 7.07 5.51 5.37
N ALA A 126 6.90 5.34 4.07
CA ALA A 126 7.97 4.91 3.17
C ALA A 126 8.99 6.00 2.84
N THR A 127 8.54 7.24 2.60
CA THR A 127 9.38 8.27 1.96
C THR A 127 9.71 9.47 2.86
N ALA A 128 9.05 9.64 4.01
CA ALA A 128 9.19 10.84 4.86
C ALA A 128 9.67 10.54 6.29
N GLY A 129 10.07 9.30 6.61
CA GLY A 129 10.65 8.98 7.92
C GLY A 129 9.66 9.04 9.09
N ALA A 130 8.37 8.75 8.82
CA ALA A 130 7.27 8.66 9.78
C ALA A 130 6.79 9.99 10.40
N THR A 131 5.92 10.70 9.67
CA THR A 131 4.79 11.40 10.31
C THR A 131 3.52 10.64 9.93
N ARG A 132 3.11 9.68 10.76
CA ARG A 132 1.91 8.88 10.50
C ARG A 132 0.70 9.81 10.44
N VAL A 133 0.00 9.81 9.31
CA VAL A 133 -1.12 10.73 9.05
C VAL A 133 -2.28 10.43 9.99
N GLN A 134 -2.92 11.48 10.47
CA GLN A 134 -4.11 11.40 11.33
C GLN A 134 -5.31 10.73 10.63
N ASN A 135 -5.35 10.77 9.30
CA ASN A 135 -6.39 10.14 8.50
C ASN A 135 -5.80 8.99 7.66
N ALA A 136 -6.07 7.76 8.09
CA ALA A 136 -5.61 6.53 7.45
C ALA A 136 -5.98 6.40 5.97
N ASP A 137 -7.11 6.99 5.57
CA ASP A 137 -7.68 6.85 4.24
C ASP A 137 -7.41 8.06 3.34
N ALA A 138 -6.65 9.04 3.84
CA ALA A 138 -6.25 10.22 3.07
C ALA A 138 -5.44 9.82 1.83
N GLN A 139 -5.78 10.47 0.72
CA GLN A 139 -5.21 10.23 -0.60
C GLN A 139 -5.04 11.59 -1.27
N THR A 140 -4.13 12.41 -0.78
CA THR A 140 -3.93 13.80 -1.20
C THR A 140 -2.56 14.05 -1.82
N ALA A 141 -1.60 13.15 -1.61
CA ALA A 141 -0.26 13.27 -2.18
C ALA A 141 -0.30 13.23 -3.72
N GLY A 142 0.23 14.26 -4.38
CA GLY A 142 0.23 14.37 -5.84
C GLY A 142 1.13 13.34 -6.55
N ALA A 143 1.12 13.37 -7.88
CA ALA A 143 1.87 12.43 -8.73
C ALA A 143 3.39 12.37 -8.43
N ALA A 144 3.98 13.46 -7.93
CA ALA A 144 5.40 13.51 -7.54
C ALA A 144 5.77 12.50 -6.42
N ALA A 145 4.80 12.01 -5.66
CA ALA A 145 5.02 10.99 -4.65
C ALA A 145 5.18 9.56 -5.23
N PHE A 146 4.81 9.33 -6.49
CA PHE A 146 4.80 8.01 -7.10
C PHE A 146 6.20 7.41 -7.22
N ALA A 147 7.13 8.09 -7.90
CA ALA A 147 8.46 7.55 -8.16
C ALA A 147 9.26 7.25 -6.87
N PRO A 148 9.34 8.16 -5.88
CA PRO A 148 10.00 7.85 -4.61
C PRO A 148 9.40 6.64 -3.88
N MET A 149 8.08 6.47 -3.95
CA MET A 149 7.40 5.33 -3.35
C MET A 149 7.75 4.02 -4.08
N MET A 150 7.78 4.04 -5.41
CA MET A 150 8.17 2.87 -6.22
C MET A 150 9.64 2.50 -6.01
N ASP A 151 10.54 3.49 -5.90
CA ASP A 151 11.95 3.27 -5.58
C ASP A 151 12.10 2.61 -4.21
N TRP A 152 11.43 3.14 -3.18
CA TRP A 152 11.44 2.54 -1.85
C TRP A 152 10.87 1.12 -1.87
N PHE A 153 9.68 0.93 -2.46
CA PHE A 153 8.98 -0.35 -2.44
C PHE A 153 9.75 -1.44 -3.17
N SER A 154 10.27 -1.15 -4.38
CA SER A 154 11.08 -2.11 -5.14
C SER A 154 12.37 -2.50 -4.38
N ALA A 155 13.01 -1.56 -3.70
CA ALA A 155 14.16 -1.85 -2.86
C ALA A 155 13.79 -2.75 -1.67
N GLN A 156 12.65 -2.52 -1.01
CA GLN A 156 12.19 -3.36 0.10
C GLN A 156 11.78 -4.77 -0.36
N VAL A 157 11.12 -4.90 -1.52
CA VAL A 157 10.78 -6.22 -2.10
C VAL A 157 12.05 -7.02 -2.36
N ALA A 158 13.08 -6.39 -2.94
CA ALA A 158 14.36 -7.05 -3.20
C ALA A 158 15.10 -7.41 -1.89
N ALA A 159 15.12 -6.51 -0.90
CA ALA A 159 15.80 -6.75 0.37
C ALA A 159 15.17 -7.87 1.19
N GLY A 160 13.84 -8.03 1.13
CA GLY A 160 13.07 -9.03 1.87
C GLY A 160 12.59 -10.22 1.04
N GLU A 161 13.15 -10.46 -0.15
CA GLU A 161 12.63 -11.41 -1.14
C GLU A 161 12.30 -12.77 -0.52
N LYS A 162 13.23 -13.33 0.26
CA LYS A 162 13.10 -14.66 0.87
C LYS A 162 11.98 -14.70 1.90
N GLU A 163 11.96 -13.78 2.85
CA GLU A 163 10.97 -13.72 3.92
C GLU A 163 9.57 -13.47 3.35
N LEU A 164 9.47 -12.59 2.36
CA LEU A 164 8.21 -12.30 1.65
C LEU A 164 7.73 -13.53 0.89
N ALA A 165 8.62 -14.27 0.22
CA ALA A 165 8.28 -15.51 -0.47
C ALA A 165 7.81 -16.62 0.49
N GLU A 166 8.45 -16.76 1.65
CA GLU A 166 8.02 -17.71 2.69
C GLU A 166 6.61 -17.41 3.20
N VAL A 167 6.29 -16.13 3.43
CA VAL A 167 4.94 -15.72 3.83
C VAL A 167 3.94 -15.90 2.68
N ALA A 168 4.32 -15.52 1.46
CA ALA A 168 3.50 -15.66 0.27
C ALA A 168 3.13 -17.12 0.00
N ALA A 169 4.06 -18.06 0.20
CA ALA A 169 3.81 -19.50 0.04
C ALA A 169 2.77 -20.06 1.04
N GLY A 170 2.66 -19.44 2.23
CA GLY A 170 1.58 -19.72 3.19
C GLY A 170 0.23 -19.14 2.80
N SER A 171 0.20 -18.23 1.82
CA SER A 171 -1.01 -17.63 1.27
C SER A 171 -1.41 -18.35 -0.03
N ARG A 172 -2.72 -18.51 -0.27
CA ARG A 172 -3.20 -19.08 -1.56
C ARG A 172 -3.19 -18.06 -2.71
N SER A 173 -2.64 -16.87 -2.49
CA SER A 173 -3.26 -15.66 -3.03
C SER A 173 -2.35 -14.48 -3.30
N LEU A 174 -1.28 -14.34 -2.52
CA LEU A 174 -0.44 -13.15 -2.55
C LEU A 174 0.89 -13.47 -3.19
N LEU A 175 1.36 -12.53 -4.00
CA LEU A 175 2.76 -12.44 -4.42
C LEU A 175 3.62 -11.85 -3.29
N PRO A 176 4.94 -12.05 -3.30
CA PRO A 176 5.86 -11.44 -2.32
C PRO A 176 5.67 -9.93 -2.16
N ALA A 177 5.55 -9.20 -3.28
CA ALA A 177 5.28 -7.76 -3.26
C ALA A 177 3.93 -7.42 -2.59
N GLN A 178 2.88 -8.22 -2.81
CA GLN A 178 1.59 -8.01 -2.17
C GLN A 178 1.63 -8.30 -0.67
N VAL A 179 2.49 -9.20 -0.21
CA VAL A 179 2.74 -9.40 1.23
C VAL A 179 3.33 -8.11 1.83
N LEU A 180 4.33 -7.51 1.16
CA LEU A 180 4.92 -6.26 1.61
C LEU A 180 3.89 -5.11 1.60
N ASP A 181 3.07 -5.00 0.55
CA ASP A 181 1.98 -4.01 0.47
C ASP A 181 1.01 -4.10 1.66
N ARG A 182 0.67 -5.34 2.07
CA ARG A 182 -0.19 -5.58 3.24
C ARG A 182 0.50 -5.21 4.55
N ALA A 183 1.78 -5.52 4.69
CA ALA A 183 2.57 -5.12 5.86
C ALA A 183 2.70 -3.60 5.95
N LEU A 184 3.02 -2.94 4.85
CA LEU A 184 3.09 -1.48 4.72
C LEU A 184 1.76 -0.82 5.10
N TRP A 185 0.62 -1.30 4.59
CA TRP A 185 -0.68 -0.77 5.00
C TRP A 185 -0.90 -0.95 6.51
N PHE A 186 -0.61 -2.15 7.04
CA PHE A 186 -0.82 -2.44 8.45
C PHE A 186 0.00 -1.53 9.36
N ASP A 187 1.30 -1.41 9.07
CA ASP A 187 2.23 -0.62 9.87
C ASP A 187 1.97 0.87 9.73
N SER A 188 1.61 1.35 8.54
CA SER A 188 1.34 2.77 8.32
C SER A 188 0.07 3.26 9.02
N ALA A 189 -1.02 2.47 8.99
CA ALA A 189 -2.30 2.87 9.56
C ALA A 189 -3.24 1.71 9.94
N GLY A 190 -3.10 0.55 9.30
CA GLY A 190 -4.05 -0.56 9.43
C GLY A 190 -4.16 -1.12 10.85
N TYR A 191 -3.10 -1.07 11.66
CA TYR A 191 -3.09 -1.53 13.05
C TYR A 191 -4.22 -0.94 13.90
N MET A 192 -4.68 0.27 13.59
CA MET A 192 -5.75 0.97 14.30
C MET A 192 -7.09 0.20 14.26
N TYR A 193 -7.31 -0.62 13.25
CA TYR A 193 -8.53 -1.42 13.09
C TYR A 193 -8.47 -2.74 13.88
N PHE A 194 -7.32 -3.11 14.43
CA PHE A 194 -7.13 -4.38 15.14
C PHE A 194 -7.04 -4.16 16.65
N LYS A 195 -7.79 -4.97 17.40
CA LYS A 195 -7.77 -4.91 18.87
C LYS A 195 -6.42 -5.39 19.39
N GLY A 196 -5.88 -4.66 20.37
CA GLY A 196 -4.63 -5.00 21.04
C GLY A 196 -3.38 -4.63 20.26
N TRP A 197 -3.50 -3.93 19.12
CA TRP A 197 -2.36 -3.38 18.41
C TRP A 197 -2.25 -1.88 18.66
N TYR A 198 -1.03 -1.42 18.93
CA TYR A 198 -0.74 -0.05 19.31
C TYR A 198 0.52 0.45 18.61
N TRP A 199 0.54 1.74 18.32
CA TRP A 199 1.77 2.45 17.96
C TRP A 199 2.46 2.90 19.24
N LEU A 200 3.69 2.45 19.41
CA LEU A 200 4.50 2.63 20.61
C LEU A 200 5.70 3.49 20.27
N LYS A 201 6.07 4.38 21.19
CA LYS A 201 7.25 5.23 21.08
C LYS A 201 8.09 5.13 22.36
N ASP A 202 9.39 4.90 22.18
CA ASP A 202 10.41 4.86 23.22
C ASP A 202 11.61 5.73 22.80
N GLY A 203 11.59 7.00 23.19
CA GLY A 203 12.56 7.99 22.71
C GLY A 203 12.46 8.16 21.19
N ASP A 204 13.56 7.86 20.48
CA ASP A 204 13.63 7.90 19.02
C ASP A 204 13.18 6.59 18.35
N ARG A 205 12.93 5.54 19.15
CA ARG A 205 12.42 4.27 18.64
C ARG A 205 10.91 4.31 18.57
N GLU A 206 10.36 3.78 17.47
CA GLU A 206 8.93 3.58 17.35
C GLU A 206 8.59 2.30 16.59
N GLY A 207 7.41 1.75 16.88
CA GLY A 207 6.95 0.53 16.23
C GLY A 207 5.49 0.24 16.51
N VAL A 208 4.92 -0.67 15.71
CA VAL A 208 3.58 -1.22 15.94
C VAL A 208 3.74 -2.59 16.57
N ALA A 209 3.11 -2.79 17.73
CA ALA A 209 3.16 -4.09 18.39
C ALA A 209 1.82 -4.47 19.01
N LYS A 210 1.67 -5.78 19.21
CA LYS A 210 0.51 -6.35 19.89
C LYS A 210 0.77 -6.43 21.38
N ILE A 211 -0.06 -5.77 22.16
CA ILE A 211 0.02 -5.70 23.63
C ILE A 211 -1.26 -6.27 24.23
N ALA A 212 -1.11 -7.25 25.11
CA ALA A 212 -2.21 -7.90 25.82
C ALA A 212 -2.56 -7.19 27.12
N ALA A 213 -1.57 -6.58 27.78
CA ALA A 213 -1.77 -5.80 28.99
C ALA A 213 -2.80 -4.67 28.77
N ALA A 214 -3.64 -4.45 29.78
CA ALA A 214 -4.67 -3.42 29.71
C ALA A 214 -4.07 -2.02 29.91
N TYR A 215 -4.54 -1.06 29.10
CA TYR A 215 -4.31 0.36 29.32
C TYR A 215 -5.58 1.13 28.91
N GLU A 216 -6.34 1.59 29.90
CA GLU A 216 -7.65 2.24 29.69
C GLU A 216 -7.53 3.56 28.93
N GLY A 217 -6.40 4.28 29.08
CA GLY A 217 -6.10 5.51 28.33
C GLY A 217 -5.48 5.29 26.95
N ALA A 218 -5.25 4.05 26.53
CA ALA A 218 -4.61 3.77 25.25
C ALA A 218 -5.50 4.19 24.07
N THR A 219 -5.03 5.14 23.28
CA THR A 219 -5.61 5.44 21.96
C THR A 219 -4.83 4.72 20.88
N ARG A 220 -5.51 4.29 19.82
CA ARG A 220 -4.85 3.69 18.64
C ARG A 220 -4.52 4.73 17.57
N SER A 221 -5.10 5.93 17.66
CA SER A 221 -4.92 7.00 16.69
C SER A 221 -3.61 7.79 16.85
N ASN A 222 -2.95 7.66 18.01
CA ASN A 222 -1.72 8.37 18.33
C ASN A 222 -0.68 7.40 18.93
N ALA A 223 0.60 7.78 18.82
CA ALA A 223 1.67 7.06 19.48
C ALA A 223 1.50 7.09 21.02
N ILE A 224 1.69 5.95 21.65
CA ILE A 224 1.79 5.84 23.10
C ILE A 224 3.26 6.03 23.47
N ASP A 225 3.56 7.17 24.09
CA ASP A 225 4.89 7.47 24.64
C ASP A 225 5.14 6.65 25.91
N LEU A 226 6.04 5.68 25.82
CA LEU A 226 6.37 4.76 26.92
C LEU A 226 7.13 5.43 28.06
N ALA A 227 7.70 6.63 27.84
CA ALA A 227 8.30 7.43 28.89
C ALA A 227 7.24 8.13 29.78
N SER A 228 5.98 8.20 29.34
CA SER A 228 4.92 8.85 30.10
C SER A 228 4.55 8.07 31.36
N ASP A 229 4.50 8.77 32.50
CA ASP A 229 4.04 8.22 33.78
C ASP A 229 2.57 7.76 33.76
N ALA A 230 1.80 8.19 32.75
CA ALA A 230 0.42 7.74 32.54
C ALA A 230 0.33 6.30 31.98
N VAL A 231 1.43 5.73 31.50
CA VAL A 231 1.46 4.36 30.94
C VAL A 231 1.67 3.35 32.07
N PRO A 232 0.72 2.41 32.30
CA PRO A 232 0.85 1.38 33.33
C PRO A 232 2.11 0.53 33.15
N ALA A 233 2.78 0.19 34.25
CA ALA A 233 4.04 -0.56 34.23
C ALA A 233 3.93 -1.88 33.44
N ALA A 234 2.86 -2.67 33.67
CA ALA A 234 2.65 -3.93 32.95
C ALA A 234 2.52 -3.74 31.42
N PHE A 235 1.88 -2.65 30.97
CA PHE A 235 1.79 -2.31 29.55
C PHE A 235 3.14 -1.90 29.01
N ARG A 236 3.86 -1.04 29.74
CA ARG A 236 5.19 -0.54 29.37
C ARG A 236 6.20 -1.67 29.22
N ASP A 237 6.25 -2.60 30.17
CA ASP A 237 7.19 -3.73 30.15
C ASP A 237 6.91 -4.73 29.02
N GLU A 238 5.64 -4.94 28.67
CA GLU A 238 5.27 -5.72 27.48
C GLU A 238 5.64 -4.98 26.19
N ALA A 239 5.39 -3.67 26.14
CA ALA A 239 5.68 -2.82 24.99
C ALA A 239 7.18 -2.73 24.68
N LEU A 240 8.03 -2.52 25.70
CA LEU A 240 9.48 -2.48 25.53
C LEU A 240 10.02 -3.81 25.00
N ARG A 241 9.59 -4.94 25.59
CA ARG A 241 9.96 -6.28 25.10
C ARG A 241 9.54 -6.50 23.65
N ALA A 242 8.35 -6.03 23.28
CA ALA A 242 7.85 -6.18 21.91
C ALA A 242 8.62 -5.33 20.90
N LEU A 243 9.15 -4.17 21.31
CA LEU A 243 10.00 -3.33 20.46
C LEU A 243 11.44 -3.85 20.31
N ASP A 244 11.93 -4.68 21.23
CA ASP A 244 13.29 -5.25 21.20
C ASP A 244 13.42 -6.46 20.26
N GLY A 245 12.30 -7.12 19.92
CA GLY A 245 12.26 -8.27 18.99
C GLY A 245 12.41 -9.63 19.66
#